data_AF-A0A521IGN1-F1
#
_entry.id   AF-A0A521IGN1-F1
#
_cell.length_a   1.000
_cell.length_b   1.000
_cell.length_c   1.000
_cell.angle_alpha   90.00
_cell.angle_beta   90.00
_cell.angle_gamma   90.00
#
_symmetry.space_group_name_H-M   'P 1'
#
loop_
_entity.id
_entity.type
_entity.pdbx_description
1 polymer ?
#
loop_
_entity_poly.entity_id
_entity_poly.type
_entity_poly.pdbx_seq_one_letter_code
_entity_poly.pdbx_strand_id
1 'polypeptide(L)' 'MAKIAESTLQQIKARLSISEVVSDYVTLSSRGGRLWGLCPFHEERTPS' A
#
# COMPACT_ATOMS: atom_id res chain seq x y z
N MET A 1 -0.33 -8.06 24.98
CA MET A 1 0.70 -7.01 24.86
C MET A 1 1.30 -7.08 23.45
N ALA A 2 1.59 -5.93 22.83
CA ALA A 2 2.28 -5.91 21.54
C ALA A 2 3.70 -6.48 21.71
N LYS A 3 4.10 -7.42 20.84
CA LYS A 3 5.41 -8.09 20.89
C LYS A 3 6.57 -7.20 20.41
N ILE A 4 6.26 -6.03 19.85
CA ILE A 4 7.21 -5.13 19.17
C ILE A 4 6.98 -3.71 19.70
N ALA A 5 8.06 -2.97 19.94
CA ALA A 5 7.99 -1.59 20.38
C ALA A 5 7.41 -0.69 19.27
N GLU A 6 6.61 0.31 19.67
CA GLU A 6 6.01 1.26 18.73
C GLU A 6 7.06 2.02 17.91
N SER A 7 8.20 2.38 18.53
CA SER A 7 9.31 3.03 17.84
C SER A 7 9.87 2.19 16.69
N THR A 8 9.94 0.86 16.86
CA THR A 8 10.35 -0.06 15.80
C THR A 8 9.32 -0.09 14.67
N LEU A 9 8.02 -0.10 14.99
CA LEU A 9 6.96 -0.05 13.98
C LEU A 9 7.02 1.26 13.17
N GLN A 10 7.28 2.38 13.83
CA GLN A 10 7.44 3.67 13.16
C GLN A 10 8.67 3.71 12.25
N GLN A 11 9.80 3.14 12.70
CA GLN A 11 11.00 3.03 11.87
C GLN A 11 10.75 2.21 10.60
N ILE A 12 9.99 1.12 10.70
CA ILE A 12 9.63 0.30 9.53
C ILE A 12 8.76 1.11 8.56
N LYS A 13 7.69 1.75 9.06
CA LYS A 13 6.78 2.58 8.25
C LYS A 13 7.49 3.77 7.59
N ALA A 14 8.51 4.33 8.23
CA ALA A 14 9.28 5.44 7.68
C ALA A 14 10.29 5.02 6.60
N ARG A 15 10.76 3.77 6.61
CA ARG A 15 11.74 3.25 5.64
C ARG A 15 11.11 2.70 4.37
N LEU A 16 9.86 2.24 4.44
CA LEU A 16 9.17 1.59 3.32
C LEU A 16 8.19 2.55 2.66
N SER A 17 8.19 2.61 1.34
CA SER A 17 7.12 3.28 0.61
C SER A 17 5.91 2.35 0.51
N ILE A 18 4.74 2.86 0.90
CA ILE A 18 3.49 2.12 0.71
C ILE A 18 3.21 1.84 -0.78
N SER A 19 3.64 2.72 -1.68
CA SER A 19 3.45 2.51 -3.12
C SER A 19 4.22 1.30 -3.64
N GLU A 20 5.44 1.09 -3.14
CA GLU A 20 6.27 -0.04 -3.52
C GLU A 20 5.65 -1.35 -3.01
N VAL A 21 5.32 -1.38 -1.70
CA VAL A 21 4.70 -2.56 -1.07
C VAL A 21 3.40 -2.96 -1.76
N VAL A 22 2.55 -1.99 -2.16
CA VAL A 22 1.28 -2.30 -2.83
C VAL A 22 1.50 -2.71 -4.29
N SER A 23 2.51 -2.15 -4.98
CA SER A 23 2.79 -2.46 -6.39
C SER A 23 3.26 -3.91 -6.60
N ASP A 24 3.73 -4.59 -5.55
CA ASP A 24 4.04 -6.03 -5.59
C ASP A 24 2.79 -6.90 -5.78
N TYR A 25 1.60 -6.38 -5.47
CA TYR A 25 0.34 -7.14 -5.52
C TYR A 25 -0.62 -6.64 -6.60
N VAL A 26 -0.61 -5.34 -6.91
CA VAL A 26 -1.54 -4.73 -7.86
C VAL A 26 -0.82 -3.76 -8.79
N THR A 27 -1.21 -3.77 -10.06
CA THR A 27 -0.72 -2.78 -11.02
C THR A 27 -1.31 -1.41 -10.71
N LEU A 28 -0.45 -0.44 -10.39
CA LEU A 28 -0.84 0.95 -10.15
C LEU A 28 -0.50 1.83 -11.35
N SER A 29 -1.34 2.84 -11.58
CA SER A 29 -1.17 3.87 -12.60
C SER A 29 -1.31 5.27 -11.98
N SER A 30 -0.61 6.26 -12.52
CA SER A 30 -0.71 7.64 -12.02
C SER A 30 -1.95 8.33 -12.59
N ARG A 31 -2.80 8.87 -11.71
CA ARG A 31 -4.01 9.62 -12.07
C ARG A 31 -4.17 10.82 -11.14
N GLY A 32 -4.00 12.03 -11.69
CA GLY A 32 -4.19 13.28 -10.93
C GLY A 32 -3.31 13.41 -9.68
N GLY A 33 -2.06 12.95 -9.75
CA GLY A 33 -1.11 12.99 -8.61
C GLY A 33 -1.32 11.88 -7.57
N ARG A 34 -2.20 10.91 -7.84
CA ARG A 34 -2.42 9.73 -7.00
C ARG A 34 -2.11 8.46 -7.77
N LEU A 35 -1.83 7.37 -7.06
CA LEU A 35 -1.74 6.03 -7.62
C LEU A 35 -3.11 5.37 -7.60
N TRP A 36 -3.47 4.72 -8.69
CA TRP A 36 -4.81 4.18 -8.96
C TRP A 36 -4.72 2.80 -9.60
N GLY A 37 -5.54 1.84 -9.15
CA GLY A 37 -5.48 0.44 -9.60
C GLY A 37 -6.76 -0.33 -9.30
N LEU A 38 -6.78 -1.62 -9.65
CA LEU A 38 -7.89 -2.52 -9.30
C LEU A 38 -7.79 -2.95 -7.84
N CYS A 39 -8.93 -2.97 -7.15
CA CYS A 39 -9.00 -3.48 -5.79
C CYS A 39 -8.77 -5.00 -5.78
N PRO A 40 -7.81 -5.53 -5.00
CA PRO A 40 -7.58 -6.98 -4.91
C PRO A 40 -8.57 -7.67 -3.95
N PHE A 41 -9.42 -6.91 -3.26
CA PHE A 41 -10.33 -7.41 -2.24
C PHE A 41 -11.78 -7.59 -2.71
N HIS A 42 -12.18 -6.88 -3.76
CA HIS A 42 -13.51 -6.97 -4.34
C HIS A 42 -13.40 -7.41 -5.80
N GLU A 43 -14.28 -8.30 -6.25
CA GLU A 43 -14.32 -8.80 -7.63
C GLU A 43 -14.96 -7.80 -8.60
N GLU A 44 -14.43 -6.59 -8.64
CA GLU A 44 -14.84 -5.54 -9.57
C GLU A 44 -13.86 -5.40 -10.73
N ARG A 45 -14.37 -4.96 -11.89
CA ARG A 45 -13.58 -4.80 -13.11
C ARG A 45 -13.14 -3.35 -13.35
N THR A 46 -13.52 -2.46 -12.45
CA THR A 46 -13.25 -1.03 -12.54
C THR A 46 -12.28 -0.63 -11.43
N PRO A 47 -11.17 0.06 -11.75
CA PRO A 47 -10.26 0.60 -10.74
C PRO A 47 -10.98 1.53 -9.75
N SER A 48 -10.72 1.36 -8.44
CA SER A 48 -11.43 2.00 -7.32
C SER A 48 -10.52 2.57 -6.23
#